data_AF-A0A7K2QH00-F1
#
_entry.id   AF-A0A7K2QH00-F1
#
_cell.length_a   1.000
_cell.length_b   1.000
_cell.length_c   1.000
_cell.angle_alpha   90.00
_cell.angle_beta   90.00
_cell.angle_gamma   90.00
#
_symmetry.space_group_name_H-M   'P 1'
#
loop_
_entity.id
_entity.type
_entity.pdbx_description
1 polymer ?
#
loop_
_entity_poly.entity_id
_entity_poly.type
_entity_poly.pdbx_seq_one_letter_code
_entity_poly.pdbx_strand_id
1 'polypeptide(L)'
;MPSPAELRQRAAELEGRIPPADAGPRTDNERMFAEKATALRAEADRLEAEEVPGTTGTLAERISDVIANEVPAAYADLASERAREVVAAWQDDAAQTLDGIRAWFALYRPQLSRSAAQALDTLLNQHASEER
;
A
#
# COMPACT_ATOMS: atom_id res chain seq x y z
N MET A 1 4.99 4.36 -6.55
CA MET A 1 4.01 4.87 -7.52
C MET A 1 3.36 6.11 -6.92
N PRO A 2 2.94 7.11 -7.71
CA PRO A 2 2.22 8.27 -7.19
C PRO A 2 0.86 7.86 -6.60
N SER A 3 0.41 8.53 -5.54
CA SER A 3 -0.91 8.27 -4.94
C SER A 3 -2.04 8.84 -5.80
N PRO A 4 -3.30 8.36 -5.66
CA PRO A 4 -4.45 8.95 -6.35
C PRO A 4 -4.59 10.46 -6.11
N ALA A 5 -4.33 10.91 -4.88
CA ALA A 5 -4.34 12.33 -4.52
C ALA A 5 -3.27 13.14 -5.28
N GLU A 6 -2.05 12.62 -5.39
CA GLU A 6 -0.98 13.25 -6.16
C GLU A 6 -1.30 13.31 -7.67
N LEU A 7 -1.95 12.28 -8.21
CA LEU A 7 -2.40 12.26 -9.60
C LEU A 7 -3.49 13.30 -9.87
N ARG A 8 -4.47 13.44 -8.97
CA ARG A 8 -5.52 14.47 -9.06
C ARG A 8 -4.97 15.88 -8.91
N GLN A 9 -4.01 16.08 -8.00
CA GLN A 9 -3.32 17.35 -7.85
C GLN A 9 -2.61 17.72 -9.17
N ARG A 10 -1.85 16.79 -9.76
CA ARG A 10 -1.18 17.03 -11.05
C ARG A 10 -2.17 17.27 -12.20
N ALA A 11 -3.33 16.62 -12.20
CA ALA A 11 -4.38 16.89 -13.17
C ALA A 11 -4.91 18.34 -13.04
N ALA A 12 -5.17 18.79 -11.80
CA ALA A 12 -5.61 20.16 -11.54
C ALA A 12 -4.55 21.21 -11.92
N GLU A 13 -3.26 20.92 -11.67
CA GLU A 13 -2.15 21.79 -12.10
C GLU A 13 -2.06 21.94 -13.63
N LEU A 14 -2.37 20.88 -14.38
CA LEU A 14 -2.39 20.93 -15.84
C LEU A 14 -3.58 21.73 -16.35
N GLU A 15 -4.75 21.58 -15.73
CA GLU A 15 -5.94 22.36 -16.09
C GLU A 15 -5.82 23.84 -15.74
N GLY A 16 -5.14 24.18 -14.65
CA GLY A 16 -4.85 25.57 -14.29
C GLY A 16 -3.99 26.31 -15.32
N ARG A 17 -3.33 25.58 -16.24
CA ARG A 17 -2.57 26.16 -17.36
C ARG A 17 -3.41 26.37 -18.62
N ILE A 18 -4.64 25.87 -18.63
CA ILE A 18 -5.55 25.97 -19.77
C ILE A 18 -6.41 27.22 -19.56
N PRO A 19 -6.39 28.19 -20.48
CA PRO A 19 -7.29 29.33 -20.43
C PRO A 19 -8.77 28.87 -20.40
N PRO A 20 -9.66 29.66 -19.79
CA PRO A 20 -11.08 29.34 -19.77
C PRO A 20 -11.65 29.28 -21.20
N ALA A 21 -12.71 28.50 -21.40
CA ALA A 21 -13.23 28.15 -22.72
C ALA A 21 -13.75 29.35 -23.54
N ASP A 22 -14.00 30.48 -22.89
CA ASP A 22 -14.39 31.75 -23.49
C ASP A 22 -13.22 32.59 -24.03
N ALA A 23 -11.96 32.19 -23.75
CA ALA A 23 -10.76 32.83 -24.27
C ALA A 23 -10.50 32.56 -25.78
N GLY A 24 -11.31 31.70 -26.40
CA GLY A 24 -11.22 31.35 -27.82
C GLY A 24 -10.88 29.87 -28.07
N PRO A 25 -10.58 29.50 -29.33
CA PRO A 25 -10.24 28.12 -29.68
C PRO A 25 -8.98 27.64 -28.99
N ARG A 26 -8.99 26.41 -28.47
CA ARG A 26 -7.84 25.85 -27.77
C ARG A 26 -6.64 25.61 -28.70
N THR A 27 -5.46 26.00 -28.24
CA THR A 27 -4.19 25.65 -28.89
C THR A 27 -3.92 24.13 -28.79
N ASP A 28 -3.01 23.61 -29.62
CA ASP A 28 -2.60 22.20 -29.55
C ASP A 28 -2.04 21.83 -28.17
N ASN A 29 -1.29 22.75 -27.54
CA ASN A 29 -0.73 22.55 -26.20
C ASN A 29 -1.83 22.50 -25.12
N GLU A 30 -2.86 23.33 -25.24
CA GLU A 30 -4.01 23.30 -24.33
C GLU A 30 -4.83 22.03 -24.47
N ARG A 31 -4.99 21.52 -25.71
CA ARG A 31 -5.60 20.21 -25.95
C ARG A 31 -4.77 19.08 -25.32
N MET A 32 -3.46 19.10 -25.50
CA MET A 32 -2.55 18.12 -24.88
C MET A 32 -2.63 18.16 -23.34
N PHE A 33 -2.68 19.34 -22.73
CA PHE A 33 -2.83 19.46 -21.27
C PHE A 33 -4.18 18.92 -20.79
N ALA A 34 -5.27 19.18 -21.51
CA ALA A 34 -6.60 18.64 -21.18
C ALA A 34 -6.65 17.11 -21.26
N GLU A 35 -6.08 16.55 -22.33
CA GLU A 35 -5.99 15.10 -22.52
C GLU A 35 -5.15 14.45 -21.40
N LYS A 36 -4.01 15.04 -21.05
CA LYS A 36 -3.15 14.54 -19.98
C LYS A 36 -3.81 14.64 -18.61
N ALA A 37 -4.52 15.73 -18.31
CA ALA A 37 -5.27 15.86 -17.08
C ALA A 37 -6.37 14.78 -16.98
N THR A 38 -7.06 14.51 -18.09
CA THR A 38 -8.08 13.45 -18.17
C THR A 38 -7.46 12.07 -17.93
N ALA A 39 -6.31 11.77 -18.56
CA ALA A 39 -5.61 10.51 -18.36
C ALA A 39 -5.14 10.33 -16.90
N LEU A 40 -4.66 11.39 -16.25
CA LEU A 40 -4.25 11.33 -14.85
C LEU A 40 -5.42 11.10 -13.89
N ARG A 41 -6.62 11.62 -14.20
CA ARG A 41 -7.82 11.30 -13.41
C ARG A 41 -8.27 9.87 -13.59
N ALA A 42 -8.31 9.39 -14.84
CA ALA A 42 -8.65 7.99 -15.11
C ALA A 42 -7.68 7.02 -14.41
N GLU A 43 -6.39 7.37 -14.35
CA GLU A 43 -5.39 6.63 -13.60
C GLU A 43 -5.65 6.67 -12.09
N ALA A 44 -5.97 7.84 -11.52
CA ALA A 44 -6.30 7.97 -10.11
C ALA A 44 -7.55 7.16 -9.73
N ASP A 45 -8.57 7.19 -10.59
CA ASP A 45 -9.82 6.46 -10.39
C ASP A 45 -9.61 4.95 -10.53
N ARG A 46 -8.71 4.51 -11.43
CA ARG A 46 -8.29 3.10 -11.50
C ARG A 46 -7.58 2.69 -10.22
N LEU A 47 -6.64 3.49 -9.72
CA LEU A 47 -5.90 3.15 -8.50
C LEU A 47 -6.81 3.10 -7.27
N GLU A 48 -7.81 3.99 -7.17
CA GLU A 48 -8.83 3.91 -6.12
C GLU A 48 -9.81 2.73 -6.30
N ALA A 49 -10.08 2.31 -7.53
CA ALA A 49 -10.90 1.12 -7.78
C ALA A 49 -10.13 -0.19 -7.53
N GLU A 50 -8.82 -0.19 -7.73
CA GLU A 50 -7.91 -1.28 -7.37
C GLU A 50 -7.62 -1.31 -5.86
N GLU A 51 -7.75 -0.17 -5.19
CA GLU A 51 -7.75 -0.07 -3.74
C GLU A 51 -9.05 -0.67 -3.21
N VAL A 52 -9.02 -1.96 -2.85
CA VAL A 52 -10.14 -2.62 -2.19
C VAL A 52 -10.48 -1.80 -0.94
N PRO A 53 -11.71 -1.26 -0.80
CA PRO A 53 -12.11 -0.50 0.37
C PRO A 53 -11.80 -1.32 1.63
N GLY A 54 -10.88 -0.82 2.46
CA GLY A 54 -10.36 -1.55 3.64
C GLY A 54 -8.90 -2.02 3.55
N THR A 55 -8.13 -1.68 2.50
CA THR A 55 -6.71 -2.12 2.40
C THR A 55 -5.70 -1.35 3.23
N THR A 56 -6.10 -0.29 3.93
CA THR A 56 -5.25 0.40 4.90
C THR A 56 -5.48 -0.17 6.30
N GLY A 57 -4.43 -0.75 6.89
CA GLY A 57 -4.49 -1.45 8.17
C GLY A 57 -3.68 -2.75 8.16
N THR A 58 -3.63 -3.41 9.31
CA THR A 58 -3.06 -4.75 9.49
C THR A 58 -3.75 -5.77 8.58
N LEU A 59 -3.07 -6.88 8.26
CA LEU A 59 -3.67 -7.97 7.49
C LEU A 59 -5.01 -8.45 8.09
N ALA A 60 -5.13 -8.44 9.41
CA ALA A 60 -6.35 -8.82 10.12
C ALA A 60 -7.51 -7.85 9.85
N GLU A 61 -7.27 -6.55 9.89
CA GLU A 61 -8.28 -5.52 9.56
C GLU A 61 -8.76 -5.68 8.12
N ARG A 62 -7.83 -5.87 7.18
CA ARG A 62 -8.14 -6.07 5.77
C ARG A 62 -9.00 -7.31 5.52
N ILE A 63 -8.70 -8.42 6.19
CA ILE A 63 -9.50 -9.65 6.07
C ILE A 63 -10.89 -9.46 6.70
N SER A 64 -10.97 -8.73 7.82
CA SER A 64 -12.26 -8.39 8.44
C SER A 64 -13.14 -7.59 7.48
N ASP A 65 -12.58 -6.60 6.78
CA ASP A 65 -13.32 -5.78 5.82
C ASP A 65 -13.83 -6.58 4.63
N VAL A 66 -13.01 -7.49 4.08
CA VAL A 66 -13.46 -8.39 3.01
C VAL A 66 -14.62 -9.29 3.49
N ILE A 67 -14.52 -9.84 4.70
CA ILE A 67 -15.59 -10.69 5.25
C ILE A 67 -16.88 -9.87 5.43
N ALA A 68 -16.79 -8.64 5.92
CA ALA A 68 -17.95 -7.80 6.16
C ALA A 68 -18.67 -7.38 4.85
N ASN A 69 -17.94 -7.18 3.76
CA ASN A 69 -18.48 -6.61 2.52
C ASN A 69 -18.78 -7.66 1.44
N GLU A 70 -18.03 -8.75 1.38
CA GLU A 70 -18.08 -9.69 0.24
C GLU A 70 -18.61 -11.09 0.63
N VAL A 71 -18.56 -11.47 1.90
CA VAL A 71 -19.03 -12.79 2.35
C VAL A 71 -20.52 -12.73 2.68
N PRO A 72 -21.36 -13.63 2.14
CA PRO A 72 -22.77 -13.69 2.53
C PRO A 72 -22.91 -13.87 4.04
N ALA A 73 -23.83 -13.13 4.67
CA ALA A 73 -23.99 -13.11 6.13
C ALA A 73 -24.13 -14.50 6.77
N ALA A 74 -24.71 -15.47 6.06
CA ALA A 74 -24.84 -16.86 6.53
C ALA A 74 -23.50 -17.59 6.75
N TYR A 75 -22.41 -17.09 6.16
CA TYR A 75 -21.06 -17.66 6.26
C TYR A 75 -20.07 -16.74 6.98
N ALA A 76 -20.47 -15.53 7.38
CA ALA A 76 -19.56 -14.54 7.95
C ALA A 76 -18.86 -15.07 9.22
N ASP A 77 -19.60 -15.68 10.14
CA ASP A 77 -19.03 -16.23 11.38
C ASP A 77 -17.98 -17.31 11.13
N LEU A 78 -18.27 -18.24 10.21
CA LEU A 78 -17.35 -19.32 9.82
C LEU A 78 -16.11 -18.75 9.11
N ALA A 79 -16.30 -17.77 8.23
CA ALA A 79 -15.20 -17.10 7.53
C ALA A 79 -14.30 -16.35 8.51
N SER A 80 -14.87 -15.63 9.48
CA SER A 80 -14.12 -14.92 10.53
C SER A 80 -13.35 -15.87 11.44
N GLU A 81 -13.92 -17.03 11.78
CA GLU A 81 -13.21 -18.05 12.56
C GLU A 81 -12.01 -18.62 11.80
N ARG A 82 -12.20 -19.02 10.55
CA ARG A 82 -11.11 -19.56 9.71
C ARG A 82 -10.04 -18.52 9.40
N ALA A 83 -10.43 -17.27 9.17
CA ALA A 83 -9.49 -16.18 9.00
C ALA A 83 -8.59 -16.01 10.22
N ARG A 84 -9.16 -16.03 11.43
CA ARG A 84 -8.37 -15.92 12.67
C ARG A 84 -7.36 -17.05 12.82
N GLU A 85 -7.76 -18.29 12.54
CA GLU A 85 -6.86 -19.45 12.59
C GLU A 85 -5.69 -19.33 11.61
N VAL A 86 -5.98 -18.96 10.36
CA VAL A 86 -4.96 -18.83 9.31
C VAL A 86 -4.00 -17.67 9.61
N VAL A 87 -4.54 -16.52 10.00
CA VAL A 87 -3.72 -15.34 10.35
C VAL A 87 -2.82 -15.64 11.54
N ALA A 88 -3.32 -16.30 12.58
CA ALA A 88 -2.52 -16.70 13.73
C ALA A 88 -1.39 -17.67 13.32
N ALA A 89 -1.69 -18.68 12.49
CA ALA A 89 -0.69 -19.62 12.00
C ALA A 89 0.42 -18.93 11.17
N TRP A 90 0.06 -17.95 10.34
CA TRP A 90 1.03 -17.17 9.57
C TRP A 90 1.88 -16.26 10.44
N GLN A 91 1.29 -15.64 11.47
CA GLN A 91 2.03 -14.82 12.44
C GLN A 91 3.03 -15.67 13.23
N ASP A 92 2.64 -16.88 13.64
CA ASP A 92 3.52 -17.82 14.34
C ASP A 92 4.70 -18.26 13.43
N ASP A 93 4.43 -18.59 12.17
CA ASP A 93 5.47 -18.98 11.20
C ASP A 93 6.44 -17.81 10.89
N ALA A 94 5.90 -16.60 10.74
CA ALA A 94 6.71 -15.40 10.55
C ALA A 94 7.60 -15.12 11.77
N ALA A 95 7.06 -15.25 12.99
CA ALA A 95 7.82 -15.08 14.22
C ALA A 95 8.95 -16.12 14.35
N GLN A 96 8.67 -17.39 14.06
CA GLN A 96 9.69 -18.45 14.06
C GLN A 96 10.78 -18.19 13.02
N THR A 97 10.40 -17.74 11.83
CA THR A 97 11.36 -17.37 10.77
C THR A 97 12.24 -16.21 11.21
N LEU A 98 11.67 -15.15 11.80
CA LEU A 98 12.42 -14.00 12.30
C LEU A 98 13.38 -14.40 13.44
N ASP A 99 12.94 -15.25 14.36
CA ASP A 99 13.80 -15.75 15.43
C ASP A 99 14.94 -16.63 14.89
N GLY A 100 14.67 -17.45 13.86
CA GLY A 100 15.71 -18.19 13.15
C GLY A 100 16.73 -17.27 12.48
N ILE A 101 16.27 -16.21 11.83
CA ILE A 101 17.13 -15.19 11.21
C ILE A 101 17.97 -14.47 12.27
N ARG A 102 17.37 -14.06 13.40
CA ARG A 102 18.08 -13.42 14.52
C ARG A 102 19.14 -14.34 15.12
N ALA A 103 18.81 -15.62 15.32
CA ALA A 103 19.74 -16.63 15.83
C ALA A 103 20.91 -16.84 14.86
N TRP A 104 20.63 -16.95 13.57
CA TRP A 104 21.65 -17.02 12.53
C TRP A 104 22.56 -15.79 12.56
N PHE A 105 21.99 -14.58 12.59
CA PHE A 105 22.77 -13.35 12.66
C PHE A 105 23.65 -13.26 13.91
N ALA A 106 23.15 -13.68 15.08
CA ALA A 106 23.93 -13.70 16.30
C ALA A 106 25.22 -14.53 16.17
N LEU A 107 25.16 -15.64 15.42
CA LEU A 107 26.32 -16.51 15.14
C LEU A 107 27.34 -15.84 14.21
N TYR A 108 26.88 -15.12 13.18
CA TYR A 108 27.74 -14.50 12.18
C TYR A 108 28.16 -13.06 12.50
N ARG A 109 27.52 -12.42 13.49
CA ARG A 109 27.80 -11.03 13.93
C ARG A 109 29.29 -10.75 14.17
N PRO A 110 30.09 -11.63 14.79
CA PRO A 110 31.52 -11.36 15.02
C PRO A 110 32.36 -11.29 13.73
N GLN A 111 31.85 -11.83 12.62
CA GLN A 111 32.53 -11.87 11.32
C GLN A 111 32.15 -10.68 10.42
N LEU A 112 31.12 -9.92 10.80
CA LEU A 112 30.64 -8.76 10.05
C LEU A 112 31.46 -7.51 10.40
N SER A 113 31.55 -6.60 9.43
CA SER A 113 32.05 -5.26 9.71
C SER A 113 31.07 -4.51 10.62
N ARG A 114 31.57 -3.52 11.38
CA ARG A 114 30.75 -2.71 12.30
C ARG A 114 29.59 -2.00 11.59
N SER A 115 29.80 -1.52 10.37
CA SER A 115 28.76 -0.87 9.56
C SER A 115 27.69 -1.85 9.09
N ALA A 116 28.09 -3.06 8.69
CA ALA A 116 27.14 -4.12 8.30
C ALA A 116 26.29 -4.57 9.50
N ALA A 117 26.88 -4.74 10.68
CA ALA A 117 26.15 -5.07 11.90
C ALA A 117 25.14 -3.99 12.29
N GLN A 118 25.49 -2.70 12.18
CA GLN A 118 24.58 -1.59 12.46
C GLN A 118 23.42 -1.47 11.46
N ALA A 119 23.67 -1.69 10.16
CA ALA A 119 22.62 -1.68 9.15
C ALA A 119 21.60 -2.81 9.39
N LEU A 120 22.09 -3.99 9.76
CA LEU A 120 21.25 -5.14 10.07
C LEU A 120 20.45 -4.97 11.37
N ASP A 121 21.06 -4.43 12.43
CA ASP A 121 20.32 -4.09 13.66
C ASP A 121 19.21 -3.06 13.37
N THR A 122 19.46 -2.10 12.48
CA THR A 122 18.45 -1.12 12.08
C THR A 122 17.28 -1.79 11.35
N LEU A 123 17.56 -2.66 10.39
CA LEU A 123 16.52 -3.38 9.63
C LEU A 123 15.66 -4.28 10.53
N LEU A 124 16.30 -5.04 11.44
CA LEU A 124 15.58 -5.94 12.35
C LEU A 124 14.72 -5.18 13.38
N ASN A 125 15.13 -3.98 13.78
CA ASN A 125 14.38 -3.15 14.73
C ASN A 125 13.27 -2.32 14.06
N GLN A 126 13.45 -1.90 12.79
CA GLN A 126 12.41 -1.24 12.01
C GLN A 126 11.20 -2.16 11.80
N HIS A 127 11.42 -3.43 11.45
CA HIS A 127 10.32 -4.39 11.30
C HIS A 127 9.57 -4.67 12.62
N ALA A 128 10.25 -4.63 13.77
CA ALA A 128 9.59 -4.80 15.07
C ALA A 128 8.72 -3.59 15.50
N SER A 129 8.83 -2.45 14.81
CA SER A 129 8.06 -1.23 15.11
C SER A 129 6.85 -1.01 14.19
N GLU A 130 6.79 -1.69 13.05
CA GLU A 130 5.66 -1.66 12.10
C GLU A 130 4.54 -2.65 12.48
N GLU A 131 4.80 -3.59 13.40
CA GLU A 131 3.85 -4.61 13.89
C GLU A 131 3.14 -4.26 15.21
N ARG A 132 3.31 -3.04 15.76
CA ARG A 132 2.63 -2.54 16.97
C ARG A 132 1.60 -1.47 16.63
#